data_AF-A0AAV1CDK3-F1
#
_entry.id   AF-A0AAV1CDK3-F1
#
_cell.length_a   1.000
_cell.length_b   1.000
_cell.length_c   1.000
_cell.angle_alpha   90.00
_cell.angle_beta   90.00
_cell.angle_gamma   90.00
#
_symmetry.space_group_name_H-M   'P 1'
#
loop_
_entity.id
_entity.type
_entity.pdbx_description
1 polymer ?
#
loop_
_entity_poly.entity_id
_entity_poly.type
_entity_poly.pdbx_seq_one_letter_code
_entity_poly.pdbx_strand_id
1 'polypeptide(L)'
;MSVAAGDEEQDAVLSDVEEDDPVSINIQSPAPEDVSIGKVRELLAELDRERKEREAAEKAKSELQVSFNRLKALAHDAIRKRDESSKQRDEALREKEEALKSVERVSSELTEAAKGKDEMLKQLEEMTRSKDSSRSEIETAASMLVSGIEKISGKVSNFKNFMAGGLPRSQKYTGLPAVAYGVIKRTNEIVEELLRQIELTTKSRNETRELMEQRNYEIAIEVSQLEATISGLREEVSRKSLEIEKLEKSIGENDEKLGEWQEKQMALENEELGLRNLISEQDEKLRSMETKMSVQRSLLIEQLNYVTKVHREISNVVKVVDASKYSELSESMFMAKETDAEENIKASLAGMESIYELSQFVVEKTRELIEERNREVRSRNEMVSQLVKEKEQIGSLLRSALSRRTSADLSSKTNELFKVAENGLKAAGIDYKFSNHLGEGKVNKETISVDAEEDEVYALAGALENIIKQSQVEIIELKHSLDDLRAESNALKQQVETQKEELNHWRQRVDELEEKERVANANVEALMLDIAAAEEEITRWKVAAQQEADAGKAVEEDYSRQVK
;
A
#
# COMPACT_ATOMS: atom_id res chain seq x y z
N MET A 1 12.91 -38.36 44.00
CA MET A 1 12.38 -39.71 43.70
C MET A 1 11.45 -39.60 42.51
N SER A 2 11.65 -40.46 41.50
CA SER A 2 10.82 -40.82 40.33
C SER A 2 10.35 -39.70 39.39
N VAL A 3 10.80 -39.56 38.12
CA VAL A 3 10.89 -40.46 36.92
C VAL A 3 9.69 -40.31 35.96
N ALA A 4 9.98 -39.64 34.83
CA ALA A 4 9.75 -39.97 33.41
C ALA A 4 8.36 -40.20 32.75
N ALA A 5 8.35 -39.71 31.49
CA ALA A 5 7.81 -40.29 30.24
C ALA A 5 6.45 -39.80 29.72
N GLY A 6 6.42 -39.44 28.44
CA GLY A 6 5.21 -39.25 27.64
C GLY A 6 5.35 -38.28 26.46
N ASP A 7 6.24 -38.59 25.53
CA ASP A 7 6.29 -38.05 24.17
C ASP A 7 5.32 -38.91 23.33
N GLU A 8 4.33 -38.33 22.67
CA GLU A 8 3.49 -39.04 21.69
C GLU A 8 3.38 -38.22 20.40
N GLU A 9 4.24 -38.59 19.46
CA GLU A 9 4.08 -38.45 18.02
C GLU A 9 2.73 -39.02 17.58
N GLN A 10 1.96 -38.25 16.82
CA GLN A 10 0.92 -38.80 15.94
C GLN A 10 1.33 -38.57 14.49
N ASP A 11 2.17 -39.49 14.03
CA ASP A 11 2.50 -39.76 12.65
C ASP A 11 1.27 -40.42 11.98
N ALA A 12 0.46 -39.62 11.30
CA ALA A 12 -0.66 -40.11 10.50
C ALA A 12 -0.14 -40.53 9.12
N VAL A 13 0.29 -41.79 9.05
CA VAL A 13 0.64 -42.52 7.83
C VAL A 13 -0.61 -42.64 6.94
N LEU A 14 -0.70 -41.85 5.87
CA LEU A 14 -1.60 -42.11 4.73
C LEU A 14 -0.84 -42.91 3.67
N SER A 15 -0.78 -44.22 3.93
CA SER A 15 -0.42 -45.27 2.98
C SER A 15 -1.72 -45.77 2.32
N ASP A 16 -2.04 -45.27 1.13
CA ASP A 16 -2.86 -46.00 0.16
C ASP A 16 -2.78 -45.35 -1.23
N VAL A 17 -1.74 -45.71 -1.99
CA VAL A 17 -1.77 -45.71 -3.46
C VAL A 17 -1.07 -46.99 -3.88
N GLU A 18 -1.85 -47.89 -4.47
CA GLU A 18 -1.44 -49.17 -5.00
C GLU A 18 -0.21 -49.01 -5.93
N GLU A 19 0.80 -49.86 -5.74
CA GLU A 19 1.87 -50.08 -6.70
C GLU A 19 1.26 -50.64 -7.98
N ASP A 20 0.94 -49.76 -8.94
CA ASP A 20 0.81 -50.16 -10.33
C ASP A 20 2.22 -50.52 -10.85
N ASP A 21 2.36 -51.78 -11.28
CA ASP A 21 3.52 -52.33 -11.98
C ASP A 21 4.16 -51.32 -12.95
N PRO A 22 5.50 -51.24 -13.06
CA PRO A 22 6.12 -50.39 -14.06
C PRO A 22 5.77 -50.93 -15.45
N VAL A 23 4.77 -50.32 -16.09
CA VAL A 23 4.50 -50.50 -17.51
C VAL A 23 5.81 -50.19 -18.23
N SER A 24 6.39 -51.23 -18.82
CA SER A 24 7.59 -51.10 -19.64
C SER A 24 7.28 -50.12 -20.76
N ILE A 25 7.81 -48.90 -20.65
CA ILE A 25 7.76 -47.92 -21.74
C ILE A 25 8.58 -48.54 -22.86
N ASN A 26 7.87 -49.16 -23.81
CA ASN A 26 8.43 -49.61 -25.06
C ASN A 26 8.84 -48.37 -25.85
N ILE A 27 10.09 -47.95 -25.67
CA ILE A 27 10.74 -46.99 -26.55
C ILE A 27 10.88 -47.70 -27.90
N GLN A 28 9.84 -47.57 -28.75
CA GLN A 28 10.03 -47.76 -30.18
C GLN A 28 10.99 -46.67 -30.63
N SER A 29 12.27 -47.02 -30.76
CA SER A 29 13.27 -46.19 -31.43
C SER A 29 12.79 -45.97 -32.87
N PRO A 30 12.43 -44.75 -33.29
CA PRO A 30 12.27 -44.48 -34.71
C PRO A 30 13.65 -44.60 -35.35
N ALA A 31 13.69 -45.19 -36.56
CA ALA A 31 14.88 -45.24 -37.40
C ALA A 31 15.48 -43.82 -37.60
N PRO A 32 16.79 -43.69 -37.88
CA PRO A 32 17.47 -42.40 -37.85
C PRO A 32 16.99 -41.55 -39.02
N GLU A 33 16.01 -40.67 -38.77
CA GLU A 33 15.84 -39.48 -39.59
C GLU A 33 17.08 -38.62 -39.38
N ASP A 34 17.73 -38.20 -40.47
CA ASP A 34 18.87 -37.30 -40.45
C ASP A 34 18.52 -36.04 -39.66
N VAL A 35 18.89 -36.03 -38.38
CA VAL A 35 18.71 -34.88 -37.50
C VAL A 35 19.66 -33.81 -37.99
N SER A 36 19.15 -32.89 -38.81
CA SER A 36 19.90 -31.73 -39.26
C SER A 36 20.50 -31.02 -38.04
N ILE A 37 21.79 -30.68 -38.12
CA ILE A 37 22.57 -30.02 -37.06
C ILE A 37 21.84 -28.76 -36.52
N GLY A 38 21.00 -28.12 -37.34
CA GLY A 38 20.13 -27.02 -36.94
C GLY A 38 19.09 -27.40 -35.87
N LYS A 39 18.39 -28.52 -36.03
CA LYS A 39 17.40 -29.00 -35.04
C LYS A 39 18.06 -29.38 -33.71
N VAL A 40 19.27 -29.96 -33.75
CA VAL A 40 20.04 -30.26 -32.51
C VAL A 40 20.40 -28.97 -31.77
N ARG A 41 20.82 -27.92 -32.50
CA ARG A 41 21.18 -26.63 -31.90
C ARG A 41 19.96 -25.93 -31.31
N GLU A 42 18.83 -26.00 -31.97
CA GLU A 42 17.56 -25.45 -31.49
C GLU A 42 17.06 -26.17 -30.23
N LEU A 43 17.10 -27.50 -30.21
CA LEU A 43 16.76 -28.30 -29.02
C LEU A 43 17.69 -28.03 -27.82
N LEU A 44 18.99 -27.80 -28.06
CA LEU A 44 19.91 -27.39 -27.01
C LEU A 44 19.57 -26.00 -26.45
N ALA A 45 19.19 -25.05 -27.31
CA ALA A 45 18.75 -23.72 -26.88
C ALA A 45 17.42 -23.76 -26.13
N GLU A 46 16.49 -24.65 -26.51
CA GLU A 46 15.23 -24.91 -25.81
C GLU A 46 15.50 -25.50 -24.41
N LEU A 47 16.38 -26.50 -24.32
CA LEU A 47 16.78 -27.13 -23.05
C LEU A 47 17.46 -26.12 -22.11
N ASP A 48 18.31 -25.24 -22.64
CA ASP A 48 18.94 -24.18 -21.85
C ASP A 48 17.94 -23.12 -21.38
N ARG A 49 16.91 -22.80 -22.17
CA ARG A 49 15.78 -21.95 -21.73
C ARG A 49 14.97 -22.63 -20.64
N GLU A 50 14.60 -23.89 -20.83
CA GLU A 50 13.85 -24.68 -19.85
C GLU A 50 14.62 -24.81 -18.51
N ARG A 51 15.94 -24.97 -18.55
CA ARG A 51 16.80 -25.00 -17.35
C ARG A 51 16.78 -23.66 -16.61
N LYS A 52 16.90 -22.54 -17.33
CA LYS A 52 16.83 -21.20 -16.73
C LYS A 52 15.46 -20.92 -16.13
N GLU A 53 14.40 -21.35 -16.79
CA GLU A 53 13.02 -21.20 -16.28
C GLU A 53 12.80 -22.07 -15.04
N ARG A 54 13.33 -23.30 -14.99
CA ARG A 54 13.31 -24.12 -13.76
C ARG A 54 14.09 -23.47 -12.62
N GLU A 55 15.28 -22.96 -12.88
CA GLU A 55 16.10 -22.30 -11.84
C GLU A 55 15.38 -21.05 -11.29
N ALA A 56 14.75 -20.26 -12.17
CA ALA A 56 13.93 -19.11 -11.77
C ALA A 56 12.70 -19.54 -10.94
N ALA A 57 12.03 -20.63 -11.34
CA ALA A 57 10.88 -21.17 -10.61
C ALA A 57 11.28 -21.73 -9.23
N GLU A 58 12.41 -22.43 -9.11
CA GLU A 58 12.93 -22.91 -7.84
C GLU A 58 13.32 -21.75 -6.91
N LYS A 59 13.96 -20.71 -7.46
CA LYS A 59 14.27 -19.50 -6.71
C LYS A 59 13.00 -18.83 -6.19
N ALA A 60 12.00 -18.62 -7.05
CA ALA A 60 10.70 -18.05 -6.65
C ALA A 60 9.99 -18.91 -5.59
N LYS A 61 10.04 -20.24 -5.70
CA LYS A 61 9.51 -21.17 -4.70
C LYS A 61 10.23 -21.01 -3.35
N SER A 62 11.55 -20.88 -3.35
CA SER A 62 12.34 -20.70 -2.13
C SER A 62 12.04 -19.35 -1.44
N GLU A 63 11.90 -18.28 -2.22
CA GLU A 63 11.51 -16.95 -1.73
C GLU A 63 10.08 -16.97 -1.15
N LEU A 64 9.15 -17.64 -1.83
CA LEU A 64 7.79 -17.82 -1.34
C LEU A 64 7.77 -18.62 -0.03
N GLN A 65 8.57 -19.69 0.08
CA GLN A 65 8.69 -20.48 1.30
C GLN A 65 9.21 -19.63 2.48
N VAL A 66 10.19 -18.75 2.24
CA VAL A 66 10.70 -17.82 3.27
C VAL A 66 9.61 -16.84 3.69
N SER A 67 8.88 -16.26 2.72
CA SER A 67 7.78 -15.34 3.00
C SER A 67 6.64 -16.01 3.79
N PHE A 68 6.31 -17.26 3.47
CA PHE A 68 5.31 -18.07 4.16
C PHE A 68 5.73 -18.38 5.59
N ASN A 69 6.99 -18.78 5.81
CA ASN A 69 7.53 -19.00 7.15
C ASN A 69 7.52 -17.72 8.00
N ARG A 70 7.83 -16.57 7.40
CA ARG A 70 7.74 -15.26 8.06
C ARG A 70 6.30 -14.92 8.44
N LEU A 71 5.34 -15.14 7.52
CA LEU A 71 3.93 -14.93 7.79
C LEU A 71 3.41 -15.85 8.89
N LYS A 72 3.84 -17.12 8.90
CA LYS A 72 3.51 -18.09 9.94
C LYS A 72 4.02 -17.62 11.31
N ALA A 73 5.25 -17.10 11.39
CA ALA A 73 5.79 -16.54 12.63
C ALA A 73 4.97 -15.32 13.11
N LEU A 74 4.63 -14.41 12.21
CA LEU A 74 3.79 -13.25 12.53
C LEU A 74 2.38 -13.65 13.00
N ALA A 75 1.79 -14.68 12.39
CA ALA A 75 0.49 -15.20 12.79
C ALA A 75 0.54 -15.81 14.21
N HIS A 76 1.57 -16.59 14.52
CA HIS A 76 1.78 -17.12 15.87
C HIS A 76 2.00 -16.02 16.90
N ASP A 77 2.78 -14.99 16.58
CA ASP A 77 2.99 -13.84 17.46
C ASP A 77 1.71 -13.04 17.69
N ALA A 78 0.87 -12.87 16.66
CA ALA A 78 -0.43 -12.21 16.80
C ALA A 78 -1.37 -13.00 17.72
N ILE A 79 -1.43 -14.33 17.57
CA ILE A 79 -2.20 -15.21 18.45
C ILE A 79 -1.70 -15.11 19.89
N ARG A 80 -0.38 -15.17 20.09
CA ARG A 80 0.24 -15.06 21.42
C ARG A 80 -0.09 -13.73 22.10
N LYS A 81 0.02 -12.60 21.38
CA LYS A 81 -0.34 -11.27 21.90
C LYS A 81 -1.82 -11.17 22.27
N ARG A 82 -2.72 -11.75 21.46
CA ARG A 82 -4.15 -11.79 21.77
C ARG A 82 -4.40 -12.58 23.05
N ASP A 83 -3.76 -13.73 23.22
CA ASP A 83 -3.94 -14.58 24.39
C ASP A 83 -3.34 -13.94 25.66
N GLU A 84 -2.18 -13.27 25.55
CA GLU A 84 -1.59 -12.45 26.62
C GLU A 84 -2.52 -11.29 27.02
N SER A 85 -3.07 -10.55 26.05
CA SER A 85 -4.05 -9.49 26.30
C SER A 85 -5.32 -10.02 26.95
N SER A 86 -5.79 -11.21 26.58
CA SER A 86 -6.95 -11.83 27.23
C SER A 86 -6.66 -12.17 28.69
N LYS A 87 -5.49 -12.75 28.99
CA LYS A 87 -5.08 -13.04 30.37
C LYS A 87 -4.99 -11.77 31.22
N GLN A 88 -4.43 -10.69 30.69
CA GLN A 88 -4.35 -9.41 31.39
C GLN A 88 -5.74 -8.84 31.70
N ARG A 89 -6.69 -8.96 30.76
CA ARG A 89 -8.07 -8.53 30.98
C ARG A 89 -8.75 -9.35 32.08
N ASP A 90 -8.54 -10.65 32.09
CA ASP A 90 -9.13 -11.55 33.08
C ASP A 90 -8.52 -11.33 34.48
N GLU A 91 -7.22 -11.02 34.58
CA GLU A 91 -6.58 -10.62 35.84
C GLU A 91 -7.14 -9.27 36.34
N ALA A 92 -7.22 -8.26 35.46
CA ALA A 92 -7.78 -6.96 35.83
C ALA A 92 -9.25 -7.05 36.28
N LEU A 93 -10.03 -7.96 35.70
CA LEU A 93 -11.39 -8.24 36.15
C LEU A 93 -11.42 -8.89 37.54
N ARG A 94 -10.51 -9.83 37.84
CA ARG A 94 -10.40 -10.42 39.17
C ARG A 94 -9.97 -9.39 40.21
N GLU A 95 -8.96 -8.58 39.92
CA GLU A 95 -8.53 -7.49 40.80
C GLU A 95 -9.66 -6.49 41.07
N LYS A 96 -10.45 -6.13 40.04
CA LYS A 96 -11.64 -5.28 40.20
C LYS A 96 -12.70 -5.93 41.10
N GLU A 97 -12.96 -7.23 40.95
CA GLU A 97 -13.91 -7.95 41.80
C GLU A 97 -13.44 -8.01 43.26
N GLU A 98 -12.15 -8.23 43.50
CA GLU A 98 -11.55 -8.21 44.83
C GLU A 98 -11.61 -6.82 45.48
N ALA A 99 -11.36 -5.77 44.70
CA ALA A 99 -11.51 -4.38 45.15
C ALA A 99 -12.97 -4.03 45.47
N LEU A 100 -13.94 -4.50 44.68
CA LEU A 100 -15.36 -4.33 45.00
C LEU A 100 -15.73 -5.02 46.30
N LYS A 101 -15.23 -6.24 46.53
CA LYS A 101 -15.44 -6.96 47.80
C LYS A 101 -14.80 -6.25 48.99
N SER A 102 -13.64 -5.61 48.82
CA SER A 102 -13.03 -4.83 49.92
C SER A 102 -13.80 -3.55 50.21
N VAL A 103 -14.29 -2.85 49.18
CA VAL A 103 -15.16 -1.67 49.33
C VAL A 103 -16.47 -2.04 50.04
N GLU A 104 -17.09 -3.17 49.68
CA GLU A 104 -18.31 -3.64 50.35
C GLU A 104 -18.06 -3.94 51.84
N ARG A 105 -16.93 -4.57 52.18
CA ARG A 105 -16.54 -4.81 53.59
C ARG A 105 -16.34 -3.50 54.34
N VAL A 106 -15.56 -2.56 53.80
CA VAL A 106 -15.32 -1.25 54.44
C VAL A 106 -16.62 -0.47 54.61
N SER A 107 -17.52 -0.53 53.63
CA SER A 107 -18.85 0.09 53.74
C SER A 107 -19.67 -0.56 54.87
N SER A 108 -19.62 -1.89 55.02
CA SER A 108 -20.32 -2.58 56.10
C SER A 108 -19.76 -2.20 57.48
N GLU A 109 -18.43 -2.17 57.64
CA GLU A 109 -17.74 -1.75 58.86
C GLU A 109 -18.08 -0.29 59.23
N LEU A 110 -18.15 0.61 58.23
CA LEU A 110 -18.55 1.99 58.44
C LEU A 110 -19.99 2.11 58.96
N THR A 111 -20.91 1.29 58.44
CA THR A 111 -22.31 1.28 58.94
C THR A 111 -22.42 0.72 60.35
N GLU A 112 -21.58 -0.25 60.73
CA GLU A 112 -21.54 -0.78 62.10
C GLU A 112 -20.92 0.22 63.07
N ALA A 113 -19.83 0.89 62.67
CA ALA A 113 -19.21 1.96 63.45
C ALA A 113 -20.18 3.13 63.69
N ALA A 114 -20.98 3.50 62.67
CA ALA A 114 -22.01 4.52 62.81
C ALA A 114 -23.08 4.13 63.83
N LYS A 115 -23.56 2.87 63.81
CA LYS A 115 -24.50 2.35 64.83
C LYS A 115 -23.88 2.35 66.23
N GLY A 116 -22.63 1.94 66.35
CA GLY A 116 -21.90 1.96 67.64
C GLY A 116 -21.78 3.37 68.22
N LYS A 117 -21.52 4.38 67.37
CA LYS A 117 -21.49 5.79 67.79
C LYS A 117 -22.85 6.28 68.30
N ASP A 118 -23.94 5.93 67.62
CA ASP A 118 -25.30 6.30 68.04
C ASP A 118 -25.71 5.65 69.37
N GLU A 119 -25.33 4.40 69.59
CA GLU A 119 -25.54 3.71 70.88
C GLU A 119 -24.73 4.35 72.01
N MET A 120 -23.49 4.72 71.74
CA MET A 120 -22.63 5.38 72.73
C MET A 120 -23.15 6.78 73.12
N LEU A 121 -23.70 7.53 72.14
CA LEU A 121 -24.35 8.82 72.40
C LEU A 121 -25.59 8.66 73.29
N LYS A 122 -26.42 7.63 73.06
CA LYS A 122 -27.57 7.34 73.92
C LYS A 122 -27.15 7.00 75.35
N GLN A 123 -26.11 6.18 75.53
CA GLN A 123 -25.58 5.86 76.85
C GLN A 123 -25.04 7.10 77.58
N LEU A 124 -24.39 8.02 76.86
CA LEU A 124 -23.92 9.28 77.43
C LEU A 124 -25.08 10.18 77.86
N GLU A 125 -26.16 10.25 77.08
CA GLU A 125 -27.37 11.01 77.42
C GLU A 125 -28.09 10.41 78.66
N GLU A 126 -28.15 9.09 78.78
CA GLU A 126 -28.73 8.42 79.95
C GLU A 126 -27.86 8.59 81.21
N MET A 127 -26.54 8.53 81.06
CA MET A 127 -25.59 8.79 82.16
C MET A 127 -25.69 10.24 82.66
N THR A 128 -25.83 11.21 81.76
CA THR A 128 -25.98 12.62 82.15
C THR A 128 -27.30 12.86 82.88
N ARG A 129 -28.42 12.29 82.41
CA ARG A 129 -29.71 12.36 83.12
C ARG A 129 -29.68 11.74 84.51
N SER A 130 -29.07 10.57 84.67
CA SER A 130 -28.96 9.90 85.98
C SER A 130 -28.08 10.68 86.97
N LYS A 131 -27.01 11.32 86.47
CA LYS A 131 -26.17 12.23 87.25
C LYS A 131 -26.95 13.46 87.74
N ASP A 132 -27.76 14.07 86.88
CA ASP A 132 -28.57 15.23 87.24
C ASP A 132 -29.67 14.87 88.26
N SER A 133 -30.32 13.70 88.10
CA SER A 133 -31.26 13.17 89.10
C SER A 133 -30.59 13.00 90.46
N SER A 134 -29.43 12.33 90.49
CA SER A 134 -28.66 12.08 91.73
C SER A 134 -28.24 13.39 92.40
N ARG A 135 -27.84 14.39 91.62
CA ARG A 135 -27.49 15.73 92.13
C ARG A 135 -28.69 16.41 92.79
N SER A 136 -29.88 16.32 92.19
CA SER A 136 -31.11 16.89 92.75
C SER A 136 -31.53 16.22 94.07
N GLU A 137 -31.33 14.89 94.18
CA GLU A 137 -31.61 14.14 95.40
C GLU A 137 -30.66 14.52 96.54
N ILE A 138 -29.36 14.69 96.23
CA ILE A 138 -28.34 15.13 97.20
C ILE A 138 -28.66 16.54 97.71
N GLU A 139 -29.04 17.46 96.83
CA GLU A 139 -29.39 18.84 97.21
C GLU A 139 -30.64 18.87 98.10
N THR A 140 -31.64 18.03 97.78
CA THR A 140 -32.84 17.85 98.60
C THR A 140 -32.48 17.31 99.99
N ALA A 141 -31.67 16.24 100.07
CA ALA A 141 -31.25 15.65 101.34
C ALA A 141 -30.41 16.62 102.20
N ALA A 142 -29.52 17.39 101.57
CA ALA A 142 -28.74 18.43 102.25
C ALA A 142 -29.64 19.52 102.83
N SER A 143 -30.65 19.97 102.08
CA SER A 143 -31.63 20.96 102.57
C SER A 143 -32.42 20.45 103.79
N MET A 144 -32.82 19.17 103.79
CA MET A 144 -33.53 18.54 104.91
C MET A 144 -32.64 18.41 106.14
N LEU A 145 -31.35 18.08 105.97
CA LEU A 145 -30.39 18.00 107.06
C LEU A 145 -30.14 19.36 107.73
N VAL A 146 -29.94 20.42 106.94
CA VAL A 146 -29.76 21.78 107.46
C VAL A 146 -30.99 22.23 108.24
N SER A 147 -32.19 22.02 107.70
CA SER A 147 -33.45 22.31 108.40
C SER A 147 -33.60 21.51 109.70
N GLY A 148 -33.17 20.24 109.71
CA GLY A 148 -33.16 19.40 110.90
C GLY A 148 -32.22 19.92 111.99
N ILE A 149 -31.00 20.31 111.60
CA ILE A 149 -30.00 20.90 112.51
C ILE A 149 -30.48 22.22 113.09
N GLU A 150 -31.08 23.10 112.28
CA GLU A 150 -31.62 24.39 112.76
C GLU A 150 -32.75 24.19 113.77
N LYS A 151 -33.66 23.23 113.53
CA LYS A 151 -34.75 22.89 114.46
C LYS A 151 -34.24 22.30 115.77
N ILE A 152 -33.19 21.47 115.73
CA ILE A 152 -32.57 20.90 116.94
C ILE A 152 -31.78 21.98 117.70
N SER A 153 -30.98 22.78 116.99
CA SER A 153 -30.21 23.89 117.55
C SER A 153 -31.11 24.91 118.26
N GLY A 154 -32.23 25.29 117.64
CA GLY A 154 -33.24 26.15 118.24
C GLY A 154 -33.82 25.58 119.54
N LYS A 155 -34.08 24.26 119.60
CA LYS A 155 -34.60 23.59 120.80
C LYS A 155 -33.55 23.42 121.91
N VAL A 156 -32.28 23.22 121.55
CA VAL A 156 -31.18 23.01 122.50
C VAL A 156 -30.67 24.32 123.10
N SER A 157 -30.82 25.45 122.40
CA SER A 157 -30.43 26.78 122.89
C SER A 157 -31.13 27.23 124.18
N ASN A 158 -32.25 26.60 124.55
CA ASN A 158 -33.00 26.91 125.77
C ASN A 158 -32.49 26.21 127.05
N PHE A 159 -31.52 25.28 126.95
CA PHE A 159 -30.96 24.58 128.11
C PHE A 159 -29.62 25.20 128.54
N LYS A 160 -29.69 26.30 129.31
CA LYS A 160 -28.53 26.92 129.95
C LYS A 160 -28.33 26.30 131.33
N ASN A 161 -27.55 25.21 131.44
CA ASN A 161 -26.80 24.78 132.64
C ASN A 161 -26.07 23.44 132.41
N PHE A 162 -24.87 23.46 131.84
CA PHE A 162 -23.93 22.33 131.88
C PHE A 162 -22.49 22.85 132.01
N MET A 163 -22.16 23.43 133.17
CA MET A 163 -20.77 23.75 133.55
C MET A 163 -20.59 23.52 135.05
N ALA A 164 -20.33 22.28 135.47
CA ALA A 164 -19.56 21.93 136.67
C ALA A 164 -19.63 20.41 136.95
N GLY A 165 -18.48 19.74 136.95
CA GLY A 165 -18.30 18.41 137.55
C GLY A 165 -17.88 17.32 136.58
N GLY A 166 -16.57 17.06 136.52
CA GLY A 166 -15.96 15.96 135.76
C GLY A 166 -16.40 14.56 136.20
N LEU A 167 -16.03 13.58 135.37
CA LEU A 167 -16.57 12.21 135.34
C LEU A 167 -16.11 11.28 136.50
N PRO A 168 -17.03 10.47 137.06
CA PRO A 168 -16.68 9.27 137.83
C PRO A 168 -17.03 7.94 137.12
N ARG A 169 -16.24 6.90 137.45
CA ARG A 169 -16.27 5.52 136.89
C ARG A 169 -17.43 4.66 137.39
N SER A 170 -17.78 3.68 136.55
CA SER A 170 -18.96 2.80 136.54
C SER A 170 -18.94 1.66 137.57
N GLN A 171 -19.95 1.59 138.43
CA GLN A 171 -20.69 0.34 138.77
C GLN A 171 -21.82 0.49 139.80
N LYS A 172 -22.14 1.70 140.29
CA LYS A 172 -23.29 1.91 141.19
C LYS A 172 -24.03 3.23 140.90
N TYR A 173 -24.77 3.35 139.79
CA TYR A 173 -25.66 4.52 139.57
C TYR A 173 -26.89 4.23 138.70
N THR A 174 -28.05 4.66 139.17
CA THR A 174 -29.19 5.13 138.38
C THR A 174 -29.06 6.66 138.19
N GLY A 175 -29.55 7.22 137.09
CA GLY A 175 -29.44 8.67 136.78
C GLY A 175 -28.23 9.08 135.91
N LEU A 176 -27.79 10.34 136.01
CA LEU A 176 -26.83 11.02 135.10
C LEU A 176 -25.48 10.29 134.86
N PRO A 177 -24.85 9.59 135.83
CA PRO A 177 -23.58 8.89 135.61
C PRO A 177 -23.66 7.67 134.69
N ALA A 178 -24.81 6.97 134.66
CA ALA A 178 -25.06 5.89 133.71
C ALA A 178 -25.18 6.43 132.27
N VAL A 179 -25.74 7.63 132.12
CA VAL A 179 -25.78 8.35 130.85
C VAL A 179 -24.37 8.71 130.40
N ALA A 180 -23.49 9.20 131.29
CA ALA A 180 -22.10 9.52 130.95
C ALA A 180 -21.30 8.30 130.46
N TYR A 181 -21.40 7.16 131.14
CA TYR A 181 -20.74 5.92 130.69
C TYR A 181 -21.31 5.41 129.35
N GLY A 182 -22.64 5.45 129.17
CA GLY A 182 -23.28 5.09 127.90
C GLY A 182 -22.96 6.04 126.74
N VAL A 183 -22.68 7.31 127.04
CA VAL A 183 -22.14 8.27 126.06
C VAL A 183 -20.70 7.90 125.72
N ILE A 184 -19.81 7.69 126.69
CA ILE A 184 -18.40 7.31 126.42
C ILE A 184 -18.31 6.01 125.63
N LYS A 185 -19.08 4.97 126.00
CA LYS A 185 -19.07 3.70 125.27
C LYS A 185 -19.51 3.88 123.81
N ARG A 186 -20.60 4.61 123.58
CA ARG A 186 -21.06 4.93 122.21
C ARG A 186 -20.05 5.81 121.47
N THR A 187 -19.39 6.76 122.14
CA THR A 187 -18.35 7.59 121.52
C THR A 187 -17.15 6.73 121.12
N ASN A 188 -16.71 5.77 121.94
CA ASN A 188 -15.64 4.85 121.56
C ASN A 188 -16.05 3.93 120.41
N GLU A 189 -17.25 3.37 120.42
CA GLU A 189 -17.80 2.57 119.31
C GLU A 189 -17.88 3.39 118.00
N ILE A 190 -18.27 4.67 118.10
CA ILE A 190 -18.27 5.60 116.96
C ILE A 190 -16.85 5.87 116.47
N VAL A 191 -15.89 6.09 117.38
CA VAL A 191 -14.49 6.31 117.02
C VAL A 191 -13.89 5.08 116.35
N GLU A 192 -14.17 3.88 116.86
CA GLU A 192 -13.75 2.61 116.25
C GLU A 192 -14.36 2.43 114.84
N GLU A 193 -15.65 2.74 114.66
CA GLU A 193 -16.28 2.68 113.34
C GLU A 193 -15.74 3.76 112.38
N LEU A 194 -15.44 4.97 112.88
CA LEU A 194 -14.80 6.02 112.08
C LEU A 194 -13.38 5.61 111.67
N LEU A 195 -12.60 4.99 112.56
CA LEU A 195 -11.28 4.45 112.21
C LEU A 195 -11.40 3.35 111.16
N ARG A 196 -12.36 2.44 111.31
CA ARG A 196 -12.64 1.40 110.32
C ARG A 196 -13.02 1.98 108.95
N GLN A 197 -13.83 3.05 108.93
CA GLN A 197 -14.17 3.76 107.70
C GLN A 197 -12.96 4.44 107.07
N ILE A 198 -12.12 5.12 107.88
CA ILE A 198 -10.87 5.75 107.40
C ILE A 198 -9.94 4.70 106.79
N GLU A 199 -9.80 3.52 107.40
CA GLU A 199 -9.00 2.42 106.88
C GLU A 199 -9.57 1.89 105.55
N LEU A 200 -10.88 1.66 105.46
CA LEU A 200 -11.54 1.24 104.22
C LEU A 200 -11.39 2.27 103.10
N THR A 201 -11.59 3.56 103.39
CA THR A 201 -11.40 4.64 102.42
C THR A 201 -9.94 4.74 102.00
N THR A 202 -8.99 4.58 102.93
CA THR A 202 -7.56 4.59 102.61
C THR A 202 -7.17 3.41 101.72
N LYS A 203 -7.71 2.22 102.00
CA LYS A 203 -7.49 1.02 101.19
C LYS A 203 -8.05 1.20 99.77
N SER A 204 -9.30 1.63 99.64
CA SER A 204 -9.93 1.93 98.33
C SER A 204 -9.18 3.00 97.54
N ARG A 205 -8.68 4.05 98.22
CA ARG A 205 -7.84 5.08 97.59
C ARG A 205 -6.49 4.51 97.11
N ASN A 206 -5.89 3.59 97.85
CA ASN A 206 -4.65 2.96 97.43
C ASN A 206 -4.87 2.00 96.25
N GLU A 207 -5.94 1.21 96.27
CA GLU A 207 -6.36 0.34 95.16
C GLU A 207 -6.61 1.15 93.88
N THR A 208 -7.28 2.31 93.97
CA THR A 208 -7.49 3.20 92.81
C THR A 208 -6.20 3.84 92.30
N ARG A 209 -5.23 4.13 93.18
CA ARG A 209 -3.89 4.56 92.75
C ARG A 209 -3.14 3.47 92.01
N GLU A 210 -3.17 2.23 92.50
CA GLU A 210 -2.53 1.09 91.83
C GLU A 210 -3.13 0.85 90.44
N LEU A 211 -4.46 0.92 90.29
CA LEU A 211 -5.12 0.82 88.99
C LEU A 211 -4.73 1.97 88.05
N MET A 212 -4.64 3.21 88.57
CA MET A 212 -4.15 4.34 87.79
C MET A 212 -2.69 4.16 87.35
N GLU A 213 -1.83 3.65 88.23
CA GLU A 213 -0.42 3.37 87.90
C GLU A 213 -0.33 2.30 86.82
N GLN A 214 -1.11 1.22 86.90
CA GLN A 214 -1.20 0.19 85.86
C GLN A 214 -1.63 0.78 84.51
N ARG A 215 -2.69 1.60 84.48
CA ARG A 215 -3.14 2.25 83.24
C ARG A 215 -2.10 3.24 82.71
N ASN A 216 -1.38 3.95 83.58
CA ASN A 216 -0.29 4.84 83.15
C ASN A 216 0.85 4.06 82.48
N TYR A 217 1.21 2.87 82.97
CA TYR A 217 2.19 2.01 82.30
C TYR A 217 1.68 1.52 80.93
N GLU A 218 0.41 1.14 80.84
CA GLU A 218 -0.21 0.71 79.58
C GLU A 218 -0.20 1.85 78.54
N ILE A 219 -0.59 3.07 78.93
CA ILE A 219 -0.52 4.25 78.07
C ILE A 219 0.93 4.52 77.62
N ALA A 220 1.92 4.37 78.49
CA ALA A 220 3.32 4.58 78.11
C ALA A 220 3.80 3.58 77.05
N ILE A 221 3.33 2.32 77.13
CA ILE A 221 3.62 1.29 76.13
C ILE A 221 2.93 1.62 74.81
N GLU A 222 1.64 1.96 74.83
CA GLU A 222 0.87 2.37 73.65
C GLU A 222 1.54 3.57 72.95
N VAL A 223 1.92 4.61 73.72
CA VAL A 223 2.62 5.79 73.20
C VAL A 223 3.97 5.42 72.59
N SER A 224 4.76 4.56 73.24
CA SER A 224 6.05 4.11 72.70
C SER A 224 5.89 3.34 71.38
N GLN A 225 4.84 2.53 71.26
CA GLN A 225 4.53 1.81 70.01
C GLN A 225 4.13 2.78 68.90
N LEU A 226 3.29 3.77 69.22
CA LEU A 226 2.90 4.83 68.26
C LEU A 226 4.09 5.69 67.83
N GLU A 227 5.00 6.02 68.74
CA GLU A 227 6.23 6.76 68.39
C GLU A 227 7.15 5.95 67.47
N ALA A 228 7.25 4.63 67.69
CA ALA A 228 8.00 3.74 66.82
C ALA A 228 7.37 3.65 65.41
N THR A 229 6.05 3.53 65.31
CA THR A 229 5.36 3.49 64.00
C THR A 229 5.46 4.83 63.27
N ILE A 230 5.30 5.96 63.97
CA ILE A 230 5.50 7.30 63.40
C ILE A 230 6.93 7.47 62.89
N SER A 231 7.93 7.00 63.64
CA SER A 231 9.33 7.08 63.22
C SER A 231 9.59 6.25 61.96
N GLY A 232 9.08 5.02 61.89
CA GLY A 232 9.16 4.18 60.69
C GLY A 232 8.46 4.81 59.47
N LEU A 233 7.27 5.39 59.65
CA LEU A 233 6.56 6.10 58.57
C LEU A 233 7.34 7.33 58.07
N ARG A 234 8.00 8.07 58.97
CA ARG A 234 8.83 9.23 58.58
C ARG A 234 10.03 8.82 57.75
N GLU A 235 10.71 7.73 58.12
CA GLU A 235 11.81 7.17 57.32
C GLU A 235 11.31 6.71 55.95
N GLU A 236 10.15 6.06 55.89
CA GLU A 236 9.55 5.62 54.63
C GLU A 236 9.18 6.80 53.72
N VAL A 237 8.59 7.86 54.27
CA VAL A 237 8.28 9.10 53.54
C VAL A 237 9.55 9.75 53.01
N SER A 238 10.61 9.80 53.82
CA SER A 238 11.92 10.35 53.40
C SER A 238 12.51 9.55 52.23
N ARG A 239 12.50 8.21 52.33
CA ARG A 239 12.96 7.32 51.25
C ARG A 239 12.14 7.50 49.98
N LYS A 240 10.81 7.50 50.08
CA LYS A 240 9.91 7.72 48.93
C LYS A 240 10.11 9.10 48.30
N SER A 241 10.38 10.13 49.11
CA SER A 241 10.66 11.49 48.60
C SER A 241 11.94 11.53 47.76
N LEU A 242 13.00 10.82 48.19
CA LEU A 242 14.24 10.70 47.40
C LEU A 242 14.04 9.91 46.09
N GLU A 243 13.20 8.87 46.11
CA GLU A 243 12.83 8.11 44.91
C GLU A 243 12.06 8.99 43.92
N ILE A 244 11.12 9.82 44.40
CA ILE A 244 10.38 10.79 43.58
C ILE A 244 11.35 11.80 42.95
N GLU A 245 12.23 12.43 43.71
CA GLU A 245 13.20 13.41 43.18
C GLU A 245 14.11 12.79 42.11
N LYS A 246 14.53 11.54 42.29
CA LYS A 246 15.32 10.80 41.29
C LYS A 246 14.51 10.56 40.01
N LEU A 247 13.23 10.20 40.13
CA LEU A 247 12.35 10.00 38.98
C LEU A 247 12.07 11.31 38.25
N GLU A 248 11.79 12.40 38.97
CA GLU A 248 11.60 13.74 38.40
C GLU A 248 12.82 14.19 37.60
N LYS A 249 14.02 13.99 38.14
CA LYS A 249 15.27 14.28 37.41
C LYS A 249 15.38 13.44 36.14
N SER A 250 15.09 12.14 36.23
CA SER A 250 15.13 11.25 35.07
C SER A 250 14.09 11.60 34.01
N ILE A 251 12.91 12.11 34.40
CA ILE A 251 11.89 12.61 33.48
C ILE A 251 12.40 13.87 32.78
N GLY A 252 12.98 14.83 33.51
CA GLY A 252 13.55 16.03 32.91
C GLY A 252 14.65 15.73 31.89
N GLU A 253 15.58 14.81 32.20
CA GLU A 253 16.61 14.36 31.24
C GLU A 253 16.02 13.66 30.00
N ASN A 254 14.88 12.97 30.16
CA ASN A 254 14.18 12.35 29.03
C ASN A 254 13.42 13.38 28.19
N ASP A 255 12.84 14.41 28.80
CA ASP A 255 12.14 15.50 28.10
C ASP A 255 13.12 16.34 27.27
N GLU A 256 14.32 16.62 27.79
CA GLU A 256 15.40 17.27 27.03
C GLU A 256 15.79 16.44 25.80
N LYS A 257 16.02 15.14 25.97
CA LYS A 257 16.31 14.23 24.85
C LYS A 257 15.16 14.18 23.86
N LEU A 258 13.91 14.15 24.33
CA LEU A 258 12.74 14.15 23.48
C LEU A 258 12.68 15.42 22.62
N GLY A 259 12.98 16.58 23.21
CA GLY A 259 13.11 17.85 22.48
C GLY A 259 14.18 17.79 21.38
N GLU A 260 15.37 17.25 21.68
CA GLU A 260 16.42 17.07 20.67
C GLU A 260 15.99 16.11 19.54
N TRP A 261 15.29 15.03 19.86
CA TRP A 261 14.78 14.09 18.86
C TRP A 261 13.71 14.72 17.97
N GLN A 262 12.82 15.53 18.53
CA GLN A 262 11.80 16.28 17.78
C GLN A 262 12.44 17.31 16.84
N GLU A 263 13.46 18.04 17.29
CA GLU A 263 14.18 19.01 16.45
C GLU A 263 14.91 18.30 15.29
N LYS A 264 15.59 17.17 15.58
CA LYS A 264 16.21 16.33 14.54
C LYS A 264 15.18 15.77 13.56
N GLN A 265 14.02 15.36 14.05
CA GLN A 265 12.93 14.87 13.20
C GLN A 265 12.41 15.97 12.26
N MET A 266 12.15 17.17 12.78
CA MET A 266 11.73 18.32 11.96
C MET A 266 12.78 18.69 10.90
N ALA A 267 14.06 18.64 11.25
CA ALA A 267 15.14 18.89 10.28
C ALA A 267 15.16 17.84 9.16
N LEU A 268 15.00 16.56 9.50
CA LEU A 268 14.92 15.46 8.52
C LEU A 268 13.67 15.54 7.66
N GLU A 269 12.50 15.87 8.23
CA GLU A 269 11.26 16.06 7.47
C GLU A 269 11.38 17.22 6.47
N ASN A 270 12.04 18.31 6.86
CA ASN A 270 12.29 19.44 5.97
C ASN A 270 13.28 19.08 4.84
N GLU A 271 14.33 18.30 5.14
CA GLU A 271 15.25 17.78 4.12
C GLU A 271 14.52 16.81 3.17
N GLU A 272 13.69 15.92 3.69
CA GLU A 272 12.88 14.99 2.90
C GLU A 272 11.92 15.74 1.97
N LEU A 273 11.25 16.79 2.45
CA LEU A 273 10.42 17.66 1.63
C LEU A 273 11.25 18.34 0.52
N GLY A 274 12.44 18.82 0.85
CA GLY A 274 13.38 19.38 -0.14
C GLY A 274 13.76 18.36 -1.22
N LEU A 275 14.06 17.13 -0.83
CA LEU A 275 14.39 16.04 -1.76
C LEU A 275 13.19 15.62 -2.61
N ARG A 276 11.97 15.53 -2.05
CA ARG A 276 10.75 15.26 -2.84
C ARG A 276 10.52 16.32 -3.92
N ASN A 277 10.69 17.59 -3.57
CA ASN A 277 10.52 18.68 -4.52
C ASN A 277 11.55 18.59 -5.66
N LEU A 278 12.81 18.29 -5.34
CA LEU A 278 13.86 18.09 -6.35
C LEU A 278 13.55 16.89 -7.25
N ILE A 279 13.09 15.76 -6.69
CA ILE A 279 12.68 14.59 -7.46
C ILE A 279 11.52 14.96 -8.41
N SER A 280 10.51 15.68 -7.93
CA SER A 280 9.39 16.14 -8.76
C SER A 280 9.86 17.00 -9.93
N GLU A 281 10.79 17.93 -9.70
CA GLU A 281 11.36 18.77 -10.77
C GLU A 281 12.14 17.94 -11.80
N GLN A 282 12.92 16.94 -11.34
CA GLN A 282 13.62 16.03 -12.26
C GLN A 282 12.66 15.15 -13.04
N ASP A 283 11.58 14.67 -12.43
CA ASP A 283 10.55 13.86 -13.08
C ASP A 283 9.82 14.66 -14.17
N GLU A 284 9.46 15.92 -13.90
CA GLU A 284 8.88 16.82 -14.89
C GLU A 284 9.84 17.04 -16.07
N LYS A 285 11.12 17.26 -15.79
CA LYS A 285 12.15 17.42 -16.82
C LYS A 285 12.35 16.14 -17.65
N LEU A 286 12.34 14.97 -17.00
CA LEU A 286 12.42 13.67 -17.67
C LEU A 286 11.21 13.45 -18.58
N ARG A 287 9.99 13.68 -18.09
CA ARG A 287 8.75 13.60 -18.90
C ARG A 287 8.79 14.56 -20.09
N SER A 288 9.32 15.77 -19.91
CA SER A 288 9.51 16.74 -21.00
C SER A 288 10.52 16.24 -22.05
N MET A 289 11.61 15.61 -21.63
CA MET A 289 12.60 15.03 -22.56
C MET A 289 12.05 13.79 -23.28
N GLU A 290 11.32 12.94 -22.57
CA GLU A 290 10.69 11.74 -23.12
C GLU A 290 9.66 12.08 -24.20
N THR A 291 8.80 13.07 -23.95
CA THR A 291 7.84 13.55 -24.95
C THR A 291 8.54 14.13 -26.19
N LYS A 292 9.63 14.91 -26.02
CA LYS A 292 10.43 15.41 -27.15
C LYS A 292 11.09 14.27 -27.94
N MET A 293 11.65 13.28 -27.25
CA MET A 293 12.24 12.10 -27.89
C MET A 293 11.22 11.27 -28.65
N SER A 294 10.02 11.11 -28.10
CA SER A 294 8.90 10.42 -28.78
C SER A 294 8.55 11.12 -30.09
N VAL A 295 8.37 12.45 -30.07
CA VAL A 295 8.11 13.25 -31.28
C VAL A 295 9.24 13.11 -32.31
N GLN A 296 10.50 13.16 -31.88
CA GLN A 296 11.65 12.97 -32.77
C GLN A 296 11.69 11.57 -33.40
N ARG A 297 11.39 10.51 -32.63
CA ARG A 297 11.31 9.14 -33.16
C ARG A 297 10.25 9.02 -34.25
N SER A 298 9.07 9.58 -34.03
CA SER A 298 7.99 9.57 -35.04
C SER A 298 8.39 10.29 -36.32
N LEU A 299 9.00 11.48 -36.21
CA LEU A 299 9.47 12.24 -37.38
C LEU A 299 10.54 11.47 -38.18
N LEU A 300 11.45 10.78 -37.48
CA LEU A 300 12.51 10.02 -38.12
C LEU A 300 11.98 8.78 -38.86
N ILE A 301 10.98 8.10 -38.30
CA ILE A 301 10.27 7.00 -38.98
C ILE A 301 9.62 7.52 -40.27
N GLU A 302 8.98 8.68 -40.21
CA GLU A 302 8.38 9.31 -41.39
C GLU A 302 9.43 9.68 -42.45
N GLN A 303 10.55 10.30 -42.05
CA GLN A 303 11.67 10.60 -42.93
C GLN A 303 12.20 9.34 -43.62
N LEU A 304 12.43 8.27 -42.87
CA LEU A 304 12.95 7.02 -43.40
C LEU A 304 11.98 6.39 -44.40
N ASN A 305 10.67 6.43 -44.15
CA ASN A 305 9.65 5.99 -45.11
C ASN A 305 9.73 6.76 -46.44
N TYR A 306 9.93 8.09 -46.40
CA TYR A 306 10.13 8.88 -47.61
C TYR A 306 11.44 8.52 -48.32
N VAL A 307 12.54 8.33 -47.58
CA VAL A 307 13.82 7.87 -48.14
C VAL A 307 13.65 6.52 -48.85
N THR A 308 12.99 5.54 -48.24
CA THR A 308 12.72 4.23 -48.88
C THR A 308 11.88 4.38 -50.14
N LYS A 309 10.86 5.25 -50.14
CA LYS A 309 10.03 5.53 -51.32
C LYS A 309 10.85 6.15 -52.45
N VAL A 310 11.61 7.20 -52.18
CA VAL A 310 12.43 7.90 -53.19
C VAL A 310 13.51 6.98 -53.75
N HIS A 311 14.19 6.23 -52.88
CA HIS A 311 15.18 5.25 -53.29
C HIS A 311 14.59 4.22 -54.26
N ARG A 312 13.40 3.68 -53.95
CA ARG A 312 12.68 2.74 -54.83
C ARG A 312 12.39 3.34 -56.20
N GLU A 313 11.88 4.57 -56.24
CA GLU A 313 11.55 5.24 -57.50
C GLU A 313 12.81 5.49 -58.35
N ILE A 314 13.90 5.94 -57.75
CA ILE A 314 15.15 6.15 -58.48
C ILE A 314 15.72 4.82 -58.97
N SER A 315 15.69 3.76 -58.16
CA SER A 315 16.09 2.43 -58.59
C SER A 315 15.26 1.95 -59.79
N ASN A 316 13.94 2.20 -59.80
CA ASN A 316 13.11 1.90 -60.98
C ASN A 316 13.57 2.68 -62.22
N VAL A 317 13.97 3.94 -62.09
CA VAL A 317 14.53 4.72 -63.20
C VAL A 317 15.87 4.14 -63.65
N VAL A 318 16.74 3.75 -62.73
CA VAL A 318 18.01 3.05 -63.04
C VAL A 318 17.75 1.80 -63.85
N LYS A 319 16.72 1.01 -63.52
CA LYS A 319 16.33 -0.18 -64.31
C LYS A 319 16.04 0.13 -65.78
N VAL A 320 15.40 1.27 -66.05
CA VAL A 320 15.04 1.70 -67.42
C VAL A 320 16.28 2.18 -68.17
N VAL A 321 17.16 2.91 -67.47
CA VAL A 321 18.34 3.54 -68.08
C VAL A 321 19.51 2.56 -68.23
N ASP A 322 19.67 1.63 -67.29
CA ASP A 322 20.71 0.60 -67.30
C ASP A 322 20.27 -0.64 -66.49
N ALA A 323 19.74 -1.63 -67.21
CA ALA A 323 19.26 -2.88 -66.63
C ALA A 323 20.39 -3.72 -65.97
N SER A 324 21.66 -3.50 -66.36
CA SER A 324 22.79 -4.25 -65.81
C SER A 324 23.13 -3.80 -64.40
N LYS A 325 23.09 -2.48 -64.16
CA LYS A 325 23.41 -1.88 -62.86
C LYS A 325 22.31 -2.04 -61.82
N TYR A 326 21.05 -2.18 -62.27
CA TYR A 326 19.91 -2.42 -61.39
C TYR A 326 20.03 -3.71 -60.57
N SER A 327 20.65 -4.76 -61.13
CA SER A 327 20.81 -6.05 -60.45
C SER A 327 21.73 -5.99 -59.22
N GLU A 328 22.64 -5.02 -59.17
CA GLU A 328 23.58 -4.81 -58.05
C GLU A 328 22.95 -3.98 -56.91
N LEU A 329 21.84 -3.28 -57.19
CA LEU A 329 21.23 -2.28 -56.30
C LEU A 329 19.99 -2.76 -55.54
N SER A 330 19.46 -3.93 -55.91
CA SER A 330 18.18 -4.46 -55.39
C SER A 330 18.22 -4.89 -53.91
N GLU A 331 19.36 -4.76 -53.23
CA GLU A 331 19.59 -5.32 -51.89
C GLU A 331 19.60 -4.28 -50.77
N SER A 332 19.50 -2.97 -51.08
CA SER A 332 19.51 -1.92 -50.06
C SER A 332 18.10 -1.48 -49.66
N MET A 333 17.55 -2.10 -48.61
CA MET A 333 16.27 -1.72 -48.02
C MET A 333 16.50 -0.94 -46.72
N PHE A 334 16.32 0.37 -46.78
CA PHE A 334 16.36 1.24 -45.61
C PHE A 334 15.04 1.10 -44.84
N MET A 335 15.04 0.34 -43.74
CA MET A 335 13.83 0.08 -42.95
C MET A 335 13.91 0.74 -41.59
N ALA A 336 12.80 1.37 -41.20
CA ALA A 336 12.65 1.90 -39.84
C ALA A 336 12.59 0.74 -38.85
N LYS A 337 13.50 0.76 -37.88
CA LYS A 337 13.45 -0.11 -36.71
C LYS A 337 12.83 0.64 -35.55
N GLU A 338 11.93 0.00 -34.83
CA GLU A 338 11.13 0.62 -33.79
C GLU A 338 11.94 0.96 -32.51
N THR A 339 13.15 0.41 -32.38
CA THR A 339 13.88 0.36 -31.10
C THR A 339 15.04 1.36 -30.95
N ASP A 340 15.76 1.74 -32.02
CA ASP A 340 16.91 2.64 -31.89
C ASP A 340 16.81 3.86 -32.83
N ALA A 341 16.73 5.06 -32.21
CA ALA A 341 16.72 6.33 -32.93
C ALA A 341 18.07 6.59 -33.61
N GLU A 342 19.18 6.13 -33.03
CA GLU A 342 20.50 6.31 -33.63
C GLU A 342 20.66 5.44 -34.88
N GLU A 343 20.23 4.19 -34.83
CA GLU A 343 20.18 3.30 -35.99
C GLU A 343 19.28 3.87 -37.10
N ASN A 344 18.11 4.43 -36.76
CA ASN A 344 17.23 5.08 -37.74
C ASN A 344 17.86 6.32 -38.38
N ILE A 345 18.65 7.13 -37.63
CA ILE A 345 19.39 8.27 -38.18
C ILE A 345 20.45 7.76 -39.18
N LYS A 346 21.21 6.72 -38.79
CA LYS A 346 22.23 6.11 -39.66
C LYS A 346 21.61 5.51 -40.93
N ALA A 347 20.49 4.80 -40.80
CA ALA A 347 19.76 4.23 -41.94
C ALA A 347 19.22 5.32 -42.87
N SER A 348 18.67 6.42 -42.32
CA SER A 348 18.22 7.56 -43.12
C SER A 348 19.37 8.24 -43.85
N LEU A 349 20.53 8.40 -43.20
CA LEU A 349 21.70 9.01 -43.82
C LEU A 349 22.21 8.16 -44.99
N ALA A 350 22.41 6.85 -44.75
CA ALA A 350 22.85 5.92 -45.80
C ALA A 350 21.85 5.87 -46.97
N GLY A 351 20.55 5.96 -46.70
CA GLY A 351 19.53 6.02 -47.73
C GLY A 351 19.57 7.30 -48.56
N MET A 352 19.80 8.45 -47.92
CA MET A 352 19.98 9.72 -48.63
C MET A 352 21.26 9.73 -49.47
N GLU A 353 22.36 9.16 -48.97
CA GLU A 353 23.62 9.01 -49.72
C GLU A 353 23.42 8.12 -50.95
N SER A 354 22.77 6.96 -50.80
CA SER A 354 22.44 6.08 -51.93
C SER A 354 21.55 6.77 -52.97
N ILE A 355 20.51 7.48 -52.53
CA ILE A 355 19.64 8.28 -53.41
C ILE A 355 20.45 9.29 -54.21
N TYR A 356 21.40 9.98 -53.57
CA TYR A 356 22.24 10.98 -54.23
C TYR A 356 23.14 10.33 -55.31
N GLU A 357 23.82 9.25 -54.97
CA GLU A 357 24.68 8.52 -55.91
C GLU A 357 23.91 7.96 -57.11
N LEU A 358 22.74 7.37 -56.85
CA LEU A 358 21.87 6.85 -57.90
C LEU A 358 21.31 7.96 -58.79
N SER A 359 20.92 9.08 -58.20
CA SER A 359 20.45 10.25 -58.96
C SER A 359 21.55 10.76 -59.89
N GLN A 360 22.79 10.86 -59.39
CA GLN A 360 23.93 11.27 -60.20
C GLN A 360 24.19 10.28 -61.35
N PHE A 361 24.12 8.97 -61.06
CA PHE A 361 24.27 7.93 -62.09
C PHE A 361 23.18 8.02 -63.17
N VAL A 362 21.90 8.17 -62.78
CA VAL A 362 20.78 8.32 -63.70
C VAL A 362 21.00 9.53 -64.61
N VAL A 363 21.42 10.66 -64.07
CA VAL A 363 21.68 11.89 -64.84
C VAL A 363 22.80 11.67 -65.86
N GLU A 364 23.93 11.11 -65.43
CA GLU A 364 25.07 10.80 -66.31
C GLU A 364 24.65 9.85 -67.44
N LYS A 365 23.97 8.76 -67.11
CA LYS A 365 23.61 7.73 -68.07
C LYS A 365 22.51 8.17 -69.03
N THR A 366 21.55 8.95 -68.55
CA THR A 366 20.53 9.60 -69.40
C THR A 366 21.19 10.57 -70.38
N ARG A 367 22.20 11.34 -69.94
CA ARG A 367 22.96 12.23 -70.82
C ARG A 367 23.68 11.45 -71.92
N GLU A 368 24.36 10.36 -71.58
CA GLU A 368 25.02 9.47 -72.55
C GLU A 368 24.03 8.94 -73.61
N LEU A 369 22.86 8.44 -73.17
CA LEU A 369 21.82 7.94 -74.06
C LEU A 369 21.28 9.03 -74.99
N ILE A 370 21.06 10.25 -74.47
CA ILE A 370 20.60 11.40 -75.28
C ILE A 370 21.67 11.77 -76.33
N GLU A 371 22.94 11.82 -75.94
CA GLU A 371 24.04 12.12 -76.86
C GLU A 371 24.19 11.06 -77.97
N GLU A 372 24.02 9.79 -77.64
CA GLU A 372 23.98 8.68 -78.61
C GLU A 372 22.80 8.80 -79.57
N ARG A 373 21.58 8.98 -79.06
CA ARG A 373 20.39 9.16 -79.89
C ARG A 373 20.51 10.41 -80.77
N ASN A 374 21.12 11.49 -80.29
CA ASN A 374 21.40 12.67 -81.10
C ASN A 374 22.43 12.42 -82.21
N ARG A 375 23.44 11.55 -81.98
CA ARG A 375 24.37 11.10 -83.04
C ARG A 375 23.64 10.28 -84.10
N GLU A 376 22.80 9.34 -83.69
CA GLU A 376 21.99 8.53 -84.60
C GLU A 376 21.00 9.36 -85.41
N VAL A 377 20.32 10.32 -84.77
CA VAL A 377 19.39 11.23 -85.46
C VAL A 377 20.13 12.06 -86.50
N ARG A 378 21.32 12.59 -86.18
CA ARG A 378 22.16 13.30 -87.16
C ARG A 378 22.54 12.43 -88.34
N SER A 379 23.01 11.21 -88.09
CA SER A 379 23.37 10.24 -89.14
C SER A 379 22.17 9.85 -90.02
N ARG A 380 21.01 9.56 -89.42
CA ARG A 380 19.78 9.29 -90.17
C ARG A 380 19.30 10.51 -90.97
N ASN A 381 19.44 11.71 -90.42
CA ASN A 381 19.07 12.95 -91.12
C ASN A 381 20.00 13.23 -92.31
N GLU A 382 21.30 12.93 -92.18
CA GLU A 382 22.26 12.98 -93.29
C GLU A 382 21.89 11.98 -94.38
N MET A 383 21.54 10.73 -94.03
CA MET A 383 21.08 9.71 -94.98
C MET A 383 19.78 10.13 -95.68
N VAL A 384 18.79 10.66 -94.95
CA VAL A 384 17.57 11.22 -95.53
C VAL A 384 17.90 12.35 -96.49
N SER A 385 18.82 13.25 -96.12
CA SER A 385 19.25 14.36 -96.98
C SER A 385 19.92 13.88 -98.27
N GLN A 386 20.71 12.79 -98.20
CA GLN A 386 21.29 12.14 -99.38
C GLN A 386 20.21 11.54 -100.28
N LEU A 387 19.28 10.76 -99.72
CA LEU A 387 18.17 10.16 -100.45
C LEU A 387 17.26 11.20 -101.11
N VAL A 388 17.02 12.35 -100.46
CA VAL A 388 16.27 13.47 -101.07
C VAL A 388 17.00 14.02 -102.29
N LYS A 389 18.33 14.21 -102.21
CA LYS A 389 19.13 14.65 -103.36
C LYS A 389 19.11 13.63 -104.50
N GLU A 390 19.25 12.34 -104.19
CA GLU A 390 19.14 11.26 -105.19
C GLU A 390 17.75 11.23 -105.84
N LYS A 391 16.68 11.38 -105.05
CA LYS A 391 15.31 11.50 -105.55
C LYS A 391 15.16 12.70 -106.49
N GLU A 392 15.72 13.87 -106.15
CA GLU A 392 15.70 15.05 -107.00
C GLU A 392 16.46 14.83 -108.31
N GLN A 393 17.64 14.20 -108.24
CA GLN A 393 18.44 13.81 -109.41
C GLN A 393 17.68 12.84 -110.31
N ILE A 394 17.15 11.74 -109.77
CA ILE A 394 16.30 10.78 -110.49
C ILE A 394 15.08 11.50 -111.08
N GLY A 395 14.44 12.38 -110.32
CA GLY A 395 13.33 13.20 -110.78
C GLY A 395 13.69 14.11 -111.95
N SER A 396 14.88 14.72 -111.93
CA SER A 396 15.39 15.54 -113.03
C SER A 396 15.72 14.69 -114.28
N LEU A 397 16.30 13.49 -114.09
CA LEU A 397 16.58 12.53 -115.16
C LEU A 397 15.29 12.02 -115.80
N LEU A 398 14.28 11.67 -115.00
CA LEU A 398 12.96 11.25 -115.49
C LEU A 398 12.25 12.38 -116.22
N ARG A 399 12.25 13.61 -115.69
CA ARG A 399 11.70 14.78 -116.40
C ARG A 399 12.42 15.03 -117.72
N SER A 400 13.75 14.93 -117.76
CA SER A 400 14.55 15.04 -118.98
C SER A 400 14.25 13.93 -119.99
N ALA A 401 14.15 12.68 -119.54
CA ALA A 401 13.78 11.54 -120.38
C ALA A 401 12.35 11.66 -120.94
N LEU A 402 11.40 12.10 -120.12
CA LEU A 402 10.02 12.38 -120.53
C LEU A 402 9.92 13.59 -121.47
N SER A 403 10.74 14.62 -121.26
CA SER A 403 10.80 15.80 -122.14
C SER A 403 11.41 15.47 -123.50
N ARG A 404 12.46 14.62 -123.56
CA ARG A 404 13.00 14.09 -124.83
C ARG A 404 12.01 13.17 -125.56
N ARG A 405 11.16 12.46 -124.81
CA ARG A 405 10.10 11.59 -125.33
C ARG A 405 8.93 12.38 -125.93
N THR A 406 8.66 13.59 -125.44
CA THR A 406 7.58 14.45 -125.95
C THR A 406 8.02 15.36 -127.10
N SER A 407 9.33 15.60 -127.27
CA SER A 407 9.90 16.35 -128.40
C SER A 407 10.24 15.50 -129.63
N ALA A 408 9.99 14.19 -129.61
CA ALA A 408 10.22 13.29 -130.74
C ALA A 408 8.90 12.58 -131.11
N ASP A 409 8.24 13.08 -132.16
CA ASP A 409 7.02 12.48 -132.68
C ASP A 409 7.32 11.13 -133.38
N LEU A 410 6.67 10.09 -132.83
CA LEU A 410 6.09 8.89 -133.44
C LEU A 410 6.95 7.95 -134.32
N SER A 411 7.00 6.68 -133.86
CA SER A 411 6.41 5.52 -134.58
C SER A 411 7.30 4.29 -134.89
N SER A 412 8.62 4.28 -134.65
CA SER A 412 9.38 3.04 -134.96
C SER A 412 10.70 2.86 -134.20
N LYS A 413 10.68 2.55 -132.89
CA LYS A 413 11.89 2.05 -132.20
C LYS A 413 11.69 1.44 -130.80
N THR A 414 10.63 0.65 -130.63
CA THR A 414 10.36 -0.05 -129.35
C THR A 414 11.45 -1.07 -128.97
N ASN A 415 12.24 -1.57 -129.94
CA ASN A 415 13.23 -2.63 -129.72
C ASN A 415 14.62 -2.13 -129.25
N GLU A 416 14.96 -0.85 -129.45
CA GLU A 416 16.19 -0.27 -128.88
C GLU A 416 16.01 0.15 -127.40
N LEU A 417 14.77 0.39 -127.00
CA LEU A 417 14.41 0.86 -125.65
C LEU A 417 14.68 -0.20 -124.58
N PHE A 418 14.42 -1.47 -124.89
CA PHE A 418 14.72 -2.60 -124.00
C PHE A 418 16.23 -2.85 -123.85
N LYS A 419 17.04 -2.65 -124.91
CA LYS A 419 18.50 -2.81 -124.85
C LYS A 419 19.17 -1.71 -124.03
N VAL A 420 18.67 -0.48 -124.10
CA VAL A 420 19.22 0.63 -123.31
C VAL A 420 18.81 0.50 -121.83
N ALA A 421 17.60 0.03 -121.55
CA ALA A 421 17.17 -0.29 -120.19
C ALA A 421 17.94 -1.49 -119.60
N GLU A 422 18.17 -2.56 -120.36
CA GLU A 422 19.03 -3.68 -119.98
C GLU A 422 20.45 -3.24 -119.62
N ASN A 423 21.07 -2.42 -120.47
CA ASN A 423 22.42 -1.92 -120.23
C ASN A 423 22.47 -0.94 -119.04
N GLY A 424 21.40 -0.17 -118.80
CA GLY A 424 21.26 0.71 -117.63
C GLY A 424 21.11 -0.05 -116.31
N LEU A 425 20.28 -1.11 -116.28
CA LEU A 425 20.16 -1.99 -115.12
C LEU A 425 21.45 -2.76 -114.85
N LYS A 426 22.15 -3.20 -115.90
CA LYS A 426 23.44 -3.90 -115.78
C LYS A 426 24.54 -2.98 -115.24
N ALA A 427 24.53 -1.69 -115.58
CA ALA A 427 25.42 -0.69 -114.98
C ALA A 427 25.10 -0.42 -113.49
N ALA A 428 23.87 -0.69 -113.05
CA ALA A 428 23.43 -0.61 -111.65
C ALA A 428 23.56 -1.96 -110.90
N GLY A 429 24.16 -3.00 -111.51
CA GLY A 429 24.42 -4.30 -110.89
C GLY A 429 23.27 -5.32 -110.97
N ILE A 430 22.22 -5.05 -111.77
CA ILE A 430 21.03 -5.91 -111.89
C ILE A 430 21.00 -6.53 -113.30
N ASP A 431 21.22 -7.84 -113.42
CA ASP A 431 21.21 -8.55 -114.71
C ASP A 431 19.81 -9.11 -115.02
N TYR A 432 18.98 -8.32 -115.70
CA TYR A 432 17.61 -8.69 -116.09
C TYR A 432 17.42 -8.53 -117.61
N LYS A 433 16.98 -9.59 -118.31
CA LYS A 433 16.73 -9.60 -119.76
C LYS A 433 15.25 -9.61 -120.09
N PHE A 434 14.77 -8.65 -120.89
CA PHE A 434 13.36 -8.46 -121.26
C PHE A 434 12.87 -9.41 -122.36
N SER A 435 13.74 -10.26 -122.94
CA SER A 435 13.40 -11.13 -124.07
C SER A 435 12.52 -12.36 -123.74
N ASN A 436 12.15 -12.60 -122.48
CA ASN A 436 11.49 -13.85 -122.07
C ASN A 436 10.02 -13.74 -121.61
N HIS A 437 9.36 -12.57 -121.68
CA HIS A 437 8.09 -12.38 -120.95
C HIS A 437 6.91 -11.78 -121.74
N LEU A 438 6.88 -11.85 -123.08
CA LEU A 438 5.66 -11.54 -123.84
C LEU A 438 5.21 -12.72 -124.70
N GLY A 439 4.49 -13.65 -124.07
CA GLY A 439 3.83 -14.76 -124.75
C GLY A 439 3.09 -15.68 -123.76
N GLU A 440 1.76 -15.50 -123.70
CA GLU A 440 0.72 -16.46 -123.30
C GLU A 440 0.74 -17.12 -121.90
N GLY A 441 -0.17 -16.61 -121.06
CA GLY A 441 -1.18 -17.35 -120.30
C GLY A 441 -0.87 -18.75 -119.76
N LYS A 442 -0.77 -18.84 -118.43
CA LYS A 442 -1.70 -19.59 -117.57
C LYS A 442 -1.20 -19.58 -116.12
N VAL A 443 -2.14 -19.31 -115.21
CA VAL A 443 -2.28 -19.98 -113.89
C VAL A 443 -1.17 -19.63 -112.89
N ASN A 444 -1.47 -18.90 -111.81
CA ASN A 444 -2.07 -19.51 -110.63
C ASN A 444 -2.69 -18.48 -109.67
N LYS A 445 -3.87 -18.86 -109.16
CA LYS A 445 -4.38 -18.47 -107.85
C LYS A 445 -3.38 -18.95 -106.79
N GLU A 446 -3.09 -18.11 -105.81
CA GLU A 446 -2.95 -18.53 -104.41
C GLU A 446 -3.17 -17.29 -103.55
N THR A 447 -4.38 -17.15 -103.00
CA THR A 447 -4.80 -17.66 -101.69
C THR A 447 -4.24 -16.78 -100.58
N ILE A 448 -5.03 -15.77 -100.24
CA ILE A 448 -5.08 -15.18 -98.91
C ILE A 448 -5.29 -16.36 -97.96
N SER A 449 -4.28 -16.67 -97.16
CA SER A 449 -4.33 -17.70 -96.12
C SER A 449 -5.31 -17.26 -95.04
N VAL A 450 -6.46 -17.92 -94.97
CA VAL A 450 -7.49 -17.77 -93.94
C VAL A 450 -7.06 -18.42 -92.61
N ASP A 451 -5.94 -19.14 -92.58
CA ASP A 451 -5.42 -19.81 -91.37
C ASP A 451 -4.85 -18.86 -90.30
N ALA A 452 -4.50 -17.62 -90.63
CA ALA A 452 -3.95 -16.68 -89.63
C ALA A 452 -5.02 -16.12 -88.69
N GLU A 453 -6.26 -15.94 -89.18
CA GLU A 453 -7.34 -15.38 -88.37
C GLU A 453 -7.87 -16.38 -87.33
N GLU A 454 -7.86 -17.69 -87.63
CA GLU A 454 -8.27 -18.72 -86.65
C GLU A 454 -7.23 -18.86 -85.52
N ASP A 455 -5.92 -18.87 -85.83
CA ASP A 455 -4.85 -18.91 -84.83
C ASP A 455 -4.83 -17.66 -83.93
N GLU A 456 -5.15 -16.48 -84.48
CA GLU A 456 -5.29 -15.24 -83.70
C GLU A 456 -6.51 -15.27 -82.77
N VAL A 457 -7.64 -15.83 -83.21
CA VAL A 457 -8.85 -16.00 -82.38
C VAL A 457 -8.61 -17.01 -81.26
N TYR A 458 -7.92 -18.13 -81.53
CA TYR A 458 -7.53 -19.10 -80.50
C TYR A 458 -6.50 -18.53 -79.52
N ALA A 459 -5.54 -17.73 -79.98
CA ALA A 459 -4.58 -17.03 -79.12
C ALA A 459 -5.27 -15.98 -78.22
N LEU A 460 -6.23 -15.23 -78.77
CA LEU A 460 -7.02 -14.25 -78.02
C LEU A 460 -7.94 -14.93 -76.99
N ALA A 461 -8.57 -16.05 -77.36
CA ALA A 461 -9.37 -16.85 -76.44
C ALA A 461 -8.52 -17.43 -75.30
N GLY A 462 -7.32 -17.92 -75.58
CA GLY A 462 -6.38 -18.40 -74.56
C GLY A 462 -5.86 -17.29 -73.64
N ALA A 463 -5.60 -16.10 -74.18
CA ALA A 463 -5.24 -14.91 -73.39
C ALA A 463 -6.40 -14.48 -72.48
N LEU A 464 -7.63 -14.48 -73.00
CA LEU A 464 -8.83 -14.15 -72.23
C LEU A 464 -9.09 -15.19 -71.12
N GLU A 465 -8.93 -16.49 -71.42
CA GLU A 465 -9.07 -17.56 -70.44
C GLU A 465 -8.03 -17.44 -69.31
N ASN A 466 -6.77 -17.10 -69.65
CA ASN A 466 -5.73 -16.86 -68.66
C ASN A 466 -6.04 -15.63 -67.79
N ILE A 467 -6.55 -14.54 -68.38
CA ILE A 467 -6.99 -13.35 -67.62
C ILE A 467 -8.16 -13.72 -66.70
N ILE A 468 -9.13 -14.51 -67.16
CA ILE A 468 -10.25 -14.97 -66.35
C ILE A 468 -9.76 -15.84 -65.19
N LYS A 469 -8.88 -16.81 -65.43
CA LYS A 469 -8.28 -17.65 -64.39
C LYS A 469 -7.50 -16.82 -63.36
N GLN A 470 -6.69 -15.86 -63.83
CA GLN A 470 -5.96 -14.94 -62.95
C GLN A 470 -6.93 -14.11 -62.09
N SER A 471 -7.99 -13.57 -62.69
CA SER A 471 -9.01 -12.82 -61.96
C SER A 471 -9.78 -13.68 -60.95
N GLN A 472 -10.02 -14.97 -61.24
CA GLN A 472 -10.66 -15.89 -60.32
C GLN A 472 -9.77 -16.19 -59.11
N VAL A 473 -8.47 -16.37 -59.32
CA VAL A 473 -7.49 -16.54 -58.23
C VAL A 473 -7.45 -15.28 -57.36
N GLU A 474 -7.36 -14.10 -57.97
CA GLU A 474 -7.37 -12.82 -57.25
C GLU A 474 -8.67 -12.62 -56.44
N ILE A 475 -9.83 -12.99 -56.99
CA ILE A 475 -11.11 -12.96 -56.26
C ILE A 475 -11.09 -13.91 -55.05
N ILE A 476 -10.45 -15.07 -55.16
CA ILE A 476 -10.34 -16.03 -54.05
C ILE A 476 -9.39 -15.49 -52.97
N GLU A 477 -8.24 -14.93 -53.36
CA GLU A 477 -7.28 -14.32 -52.44
C GLU A 477 -7.89 -13.13 -51.69
N LEU A 478 -8.60 -12.25 -52.40
CA LEU A 478 -9.32 -11.12 -51.80
C LEU A 478 -10.43 -11.58 -50.84
N LYS A 479 -11.11 -12.69 -51.14
CA LYS A 479 -12.11 -13.27 -50.23
C LYS A 479 -11.47 -13.80 -48.94
N HIS A 480 -10.36 -14.53 -49.03
CA HIS A 480 -9.66 -14.99 -47.83
C HIS A 480 -9.15 -13.81 -47.01
N SER A 481 -8.56 -12.79 -47.65
CA SER A 481 -8.14 -11.56 -46.96
C SER A 481 -9.30 -10.83 -46.28
N LEU A 482 -10.48 -10.79 -46.91
CA LEU A 482 -11.69 -10.22 -46.29
C LEU A 482 -12.14 -11.03 -45.06
N ASP A 483 -12.09 -12.36 -45.13
CA ASP A 483 -12.49 -13.24 -44.05
C ASP A 483 -11.48 -13.20 -42.89
N ASP A 484 -10.18 -13.06 -43.17
CA ASP A 484 -9.13 -12.83 -42.18
C ASP A 484 -9.33 -11.49 -41.46
N LEU A 485 -9.60 -10.41 -42.20
CA LEU A 485 -9.92 -9.10 -41.62
C LEU A 485 -11.21 -9.13 -40.79
N ARG A 486 -12.21 -9.93 -41.19
CA ARG A 486 -13.42 -10.13 -40.37
C ARG A 486 -13.13 -10.90 -39.10
N ALA A 487 -12.28 -11.93 -39.16
CA ALA A 487 -11.86 -12.69 -37.98
C ALA A 487 -11.09 -11.78 -37.01
N GLU A 488 -10.15 -10.99 -37.52
CA GLU A 488 -9.40 -10.00 -36.74
C GLU A 488 -10.34 -8.95 -36.12
N SER A 489 -11.28 -8.40 -36.90
CA SER A 489 -12.28 -7.46 -36.39
C SER A 489 -13.16 -8.05 -35.29
N ASN A 490 -13.54 -9.32 -35.40
CA ASN A 490 -14.32 -10.01 -34.36
C ASN A 490 -13.49 -10.27 -33.10
N ALA A 491 -12.21 -10.64 -33.24
CA ALA A 491 -11.30 -10.83 -32.11
C ALA A 491 -11.06 -9.52 -31.35
N LEU A 492 -10.81 -8.42 -32.07
CA LEU A 492 -10.69 -7.08 -31.50
C LEU A 492 -11.98 -6.65 -30.79
N LYS A 493 -13.14 -6.91 -31.40
CA LYS A 493 -14.44 -6.62 -30.77
C LYS A 493 -14.64 -7.41 -29.47
N GLN A 494 -14.23 -8.68 -29.44
CA GLN A 494 -14.28 -9.50 -28.23
C GLN A 494 -13.35 -8.95 -27.14
N GLN A 495 -12.12 -8.56 -27.49
CA GLN A 495 -11.17 -7.96 -26.55
C GLN A 495 -11.70 -6.63 -25.98
N VAL A 496 -12.36 -5.80 -26.79
CA VAL A 496 -12.97 -4.56 -26.33
C VAL A 496 -14.12 -4.83 -25.35
N GLU A 497 -14.95 -5.85 -25.61
CA GLU A 497 -16.04 -6.19 -24.69
C GLU A 497 -15.50 -6.77 -23.37
N THR A 498 -14.47 -7.61 -23.39
CA THR A 498 -13.83 -8.10 -22.16
C THR A 498 -13.20 -6.97 -21.35
N GLN A 499 -12.50 -6.04 -22.01
CA GLN A 499 -11.95 -4.86 -21.33
C GLN A 499 -13.04 -3.97 -20.73
N LYS A 500 -14.18 -3.83 -21.41
CA LYS A 500 -15.34 -3.09 -20.90
C LYS A 500 -15.97 -3.76 -19.68
N GLU A 501 -16.08 -5.08 -19.67
CA GLU A 501 -16.57 -5.84 -18.51
C GLU A 501 -15.62 -5.70 -17.31
N GLU A 502 -14.30 -5.80 -17.52
CA GLU A 502 -13.29 -5.57 -16.49
C GLU A 502 -13.36 -4.13 -15.94
N LEU A 503 -13.45 -3.12 -16.80
CA LEU A 503 -13.61 -1.71 -16.37
C LEU A 503 -14.89 -1.50 -15.56
N ASN A 504 -15.98 -2.17 -15.91
CA ASN A 504 -17.22 -2.12 -15.14
C ASN A 504 -17.06 -2.79 -13.77
N HIS A 505 -16.34 -3.91 -13.68
CA HIS A 505 -16.02 -4.55 -12.41
C HIS A 505 -15.15 -3.64 -11.52
N TRP A 506 -14.11 -3.03 -12.08
CA TRP A 506 -13.26 -2.05 -11.37
C TRP A 506 -14.07 -0.85 -10.88
N ARG A 507 -14.98 -0.32 -11.70
CA ARG A 507 -15.89 0.76 -11.30
C ARG A 507 -16.75 0.37 -10.10
N GLN A 508 -17.42 -0.78 -10.14
CA GLN A 508 -18.23 -1.26 -9.01
C GLN A 508 -17.39 -1.40 -7.74
N ARG A 509 -16.15 -1.89 -7.88
CA ARG A 509 -15.25 -2.03 -6.75
C ARG A 509 -14.84 -0.69 -6.15
N VAL A 510 -14.63 0.34 -6.98
CA VAL A 510 -14.37 1.71 -6.52
C VAL A 510 -15.59 2.25 -5.78
N ASP A 511 -16.79 2.13 -6.34
CA ASP A 511 -18.03 2.59 -5.69
C ASP A 511 -18.24 1.92 -4.31
N GLU A 512 -17.95 0.61 -4.17
CA GLU A 512 -17.99 -0.10 -2.89
C GLU A 512 -16.96 0.42 -1.88
N LEU A 513 -15.77 0.79 -2.33
CA LEU A 513 -14.70 1.31 -1.48
C LEU A 513 -15.03 2.73 -1.00
N GLU A 514 -15.56 3.59 -1.89
CA GLU A 514 -16.02 4.93 -1.55
C GLU A 514 -17.15 4.88 -0.51
N GLU A 515 -18.10 3.97 -0.65
CA GLU A 515 -19.17 3.81 0.35
C GLU A 515 -18.63 3.31 1.70
N LYS A 516 -17.66 2.39 1.69
CA LYS A 516 -16.99 1.94 2.93
C LYS A 516 -16.22 3.06 3.60
N GLU A 517 -15.53 3.89 2.83
CA GLU A 517 -14.85 5.08 3.34
C GLU A 517 -15.85 6.06 3.96
N ARG A 518 -16.96 6.33 3.26
CA ARG A 518 -18.02 7.21 3.77
C ARG A 518 -18.59 6.71 5.10
N VAL A 519 -18.86 5.41 5.22
CA VAL A 519 -19.36 4.80 6.47
C VAL A 519 -18.29 4.83 7.56
N ALA A 520 -17.03 4.55 7.24
CA ALA A 520 -15.93 4.61 8.19
C ALA A 520 -15.73 6.03 8.74
N ASN A 521 -15.77 7.05 7.88
CA ASN A 521 -15.67 8.45 8.27
C ASN A 521 -16.82 8.85 9.19
N ALA A 522 -18.07 8.50 8.85
CA ALA A 522 -19.22 8.74 9.72
C ALA A 522 -19.09 8.06 11.09
N ASN A 523 -18.53 6.84 11.13
CA ASN A 523 -18.28 6.14 12.40
C ASN A 523 -17.16 6.80 13.22
N VAL A 524 -16.09 7.28 12.58
CA VAL A 524 -15.03 8.05 13.25
C VAL A 524 -15.60 9.35 13.82
N GLU A 525 -16.41 10.09 13.06
CA GLU A 525 -17.08 11.30 13.54
C GLU A 525 -17.97 11.02 14.76
N ALA A 526 -18.74 9.92 14.73
CA ALA A 526 -19.56 9.50 15.88
C ALA A 526 -18.70 9.18 17.11
N LEU A 527 -17.62 8.43 16.95
CA LEU A 527 -16.69 8.13 18.03
C LEU A 527 -15.99 9.38 18.57
N MET A 528 -15.66 10.34 17.71
CA MET A 528 -15.10 11.63 18.14
C MET A 528 -16.08 12.42 19.01
N LEU A 529 -17.38 12.41 18.67
CA LEU A 529 -18.42 13.02 19.50
C LEU A 529 -18.55 12.33 20.86
N ASP A 530 -18.51 11.00 20.89
CA ASP A 530 -18.56 10.23 22.14
C ASP A 530 -17.33 10.47 23.03
N ILE A 531 -16.14 10.57 22.42
CA ILE A 531 -14.89 10.91 23.12
C ILE A 531 -15.01 12.32 23.72
N ALA A 532 -15.46 13.31 22.94
CA ALA A 532 -15.63 14.68 23.44
C ALA A 532 -16.63 14.74 24.61
N ALA A 533 -17.74 14.00 24.53
CA ALA A 533 -18.71 13.91 25.62
C ALA A 533 -18.11 13.25 26.88
N ALA A 534 -17.31 12.18 26.71
CA ALA A 534 -16.61 11.53 27.81
C ALA A 534 -15.53 12.43 28.43
N GLU A 535 -14.80 13.20 27.63
CA GLU A 535 -13.83 14.19 28.09
C GLU A 535 -14.52 15.29 28.91
N GLU A 536 -15.65 15.82 28.44
CA GLU A 536 -16.46 16.76 29.21
C GLU A 536 -16.89 16.16 30.56
N GLU A 537 -17.35 14.91 30.58
CA GLU A 537 -17.74 14.25 31.81
C GLU A 537 -16.54 14.07 32.76
N ILE A 538 -15.38 13.63 32.27
CA ILE A 538 -14.14 13.55 33.04
C ILE A 538 -13.78 14.92 33.66
N THR A 539 -13.92 16.01 32.90
CA THR A 539 -13.65 17.35 33.45
C THR A 539 -14.65 17.72 34.55
N ARG A 540 -15.94 17.37 34.42
CA ARG A 540 -16.95 17.61 35.46
C ARG A 540 -16.60 16.83 36.74
N TRP A 541 -16.27 15.54 36.63
CA TRP A 541 -15.87 14.72 37.77
C TRP A 541 -14.58 15.25 38.43
N LYS A 542 -13.61 15.70 37.62
CA LYS A 542 -12.36 16.29 38.13
C LYS A 542 -12.61 17.58 38.93
N VAL A 543 -13.51 18.46 38.44
CA VAL A 543 -13.89 19.68 39.15
C VAL A 543 -14.63 19.35 40.45
N ALA A 544 -15.56 18.39 40.43
CA ALA A 544 -16.28 17.96 41.63
C ALA A 544 -15.33 17.38 42.70
N ALA A 545 -14.39 16.52 42.28
CA ALA A 545 -13.38 15.96 43.18
C ALA A 545 -12.46 17.03 43.78
N GLN A 546 -12.07 18.04 43.00
CA GLN A 546 -11.28 19.17 43.50
C GLN A 546 -12.06 19.99 44.54
N GLN A 547 -13.34 20.27 44.28
CA GLN A 547 -14.19 20.99 45.23
C GLN A 547 -14.37 20.22 46.54
N GLU A 548 -14.53 18.89 46.47
CA GLU A 548 -14.61 18.03 47.65
C GLU A 548 -13.29 18.03 48.43
N ALA A 549 -12.14 17.94 47.75
CA ALA A 549 -10.83 18.04 48.37
C ALA A 549 -10.60 19.41 49.06
N ASP A 550 -10.97 20.51 48.41
CA ASP A 550 -10.87 21.86 48.96
C ASP A 550 -11.80 22.04 50.17
N ALA A 551 -13.02 21.49 50.12
CA ALA A 551 -13.94 21.48 51.25
C ALA A 551 -13.40 20.65 52.43
N GLY A 552 -12.82 19.48 52.16
CA GLY A 552 -12.16 18.64 53.16
C GLY A 552 -11.02 19.38 53.86
N LYS A 553 -10.16 20.06 53.08
CA LYS A 553 -9.08 20.89 53.62
C LYS A 553 -9.59 22.03 54.50
N ALA A 554 -10.65 22.71 54.09
CA ALA A 554 -11.26 23.79 54.89
C ALA A 554 -11.78 23.27 56.25
N VAL A 555 -12.40 22.08 56.27
CA VAL A 555 -12.85 21.43 57.50
C VAL A 555 -11.67 21.06 58.41
N GLU A 556 -10.58 20.54 57.86
CA GLU A 556 -9.35 20.24 58.62
C GLU A 556 -8.72 21.51 59.24
N GLU A 557 -8.68 22.61 58.49
CA GLU A 557 -8.20 23.90 58.98
C GLU A 557 -9.07 24.43 60.12
N ASP A 558 -10.40 24.37 59.99
CA ASP A 558 -11.33 24.79 61.04
C ASP A 558 -11.27 23.90 62.28
N TYR A 559 -11.10 22.59 62.11
CA TYR A 559 -10.87 21.67 63.24
C TYR A 559 -9.55 22.00 63.95
N SER A 560 -8.47 22.24 63.20
CA SER A 560 -7.17 22.63 63.75
C SER A 560 -7.21 23.96 64.52
N ARG A 561 -8.09 24.89 64.12
CA ARG A 561 -8.32 26.15 64.84
C ARG A 561 -9.10 25.97 66.14
N GLN A 562 -10.03 25.01 66.21
CA GLN A 562 -10.83 24.74 67.42
C GLN A 562 -10.06 23.96 68.50
N VAL A 563 -9.03 23.21 68.09
CA VAL A 563 -8.19 22.40 69.01
C VAL A 563 -7.01 23.21 69.58
N LYS A 564 -6.71 24.40 69.05
CA LYS A 564 -5.80 25.40 69.65
C LYS A 564 -6.57 26.36 70.55
#